data_AF-A0A1I8ECB8-F1
#
_entry.id   AF-A0A1I8ECB8-F1
#
_cell.length_a   1.000
_cell.length_b   1.000
_cell.length_c   1.000
_cell.angle_alpha   90.00
_cell.angle_beta   90.00
_cell.angle_gamma   90.00
#
_symmetry.space_group_name_H-M   'P 1'
#
loop_
_entity.id
_entity.type
_entity.pdbx_description
1 polymer ?
#
loop_
_entity_poly.entity_id
_entity_poly.type
_entity_poly.pdbx_seq_one_letter_code
_entity_poly.pdbx_strand_id
1 'polypeptide(L)'
;MPALCEPVGSDWNMLEGYFVYVCLTSLSHLGSDVPYLPCARLDDEFLYLTYVDWNNVKSRFEIAKMMLGINDCSHLTYSFLQIIPVRACRVEPLGNSGGYIAIDGEPITSGSAFQVMPTRHCATVIGRNRRC
;
A
#
# COMPACT_ATOMS: atom_id res chain seq x y z
N MET A 1 -8.32 13.99 10.26
CA MET A 1 -9.00 13.25 9.19
C MET A 1 -10.47 13.12 9.59
N PRO A 2 -11.43 13.40 8.69
CA PRO A 2 -12.86 13.26 8.99
C PRO A 2 -13.23 11.82 9.38
N ALA A 3 -14.41 11.64 9.99
CA ALA A 3 -14.94 10.29 10.21
C ALA A 3 -15.20 9.58 8.87
N LEU A 4 -15.25 8.24 8.85
CA LEU A 4 -15.50 7.48 7.61
C LEU A 4 -16.83 7.86 6.95
N CYS A 5 -17.85 8.18 7.75
CA CYS A 5 -19.17 8.60 7.25
C CYS A 5 -19.20 10.06 6.76
N GLU A 6 -18.11 10.81 6.94
CA GLU A 6 -18.01 12.20 6.52
C GLU A 6 -17.17 12.32 5.23
N PRO A 7 -17.50 13.25 4.33
CA PRO A 7 -16.71 13.47 3.13
C PRO A 7 -15.28 13.90 3.49
N VAL A 8 -14.32 13.50 2.66
CA VAL A 8 -12.95 14.02 2.72
C VAL A 8 -12.89 15.47 2.22
N GLY A 9 -11.86 16.21 2.61
CA GLY A 9 -11.65 17.59 2.18
C GLY A 9 -11.30 17.71 0.70
N SER A 10 -11.39 18.92 0.14
CA SER A 10 -11.05 19.22 -1.26
C SER A 10 -9.56 19.09 -1.58
N ASP A 11 -8.71 18.98 -0.55
CA ASP A 11 -7.27 18.74 -0.63
C ASP A 11 -6.90 17.27 -0.89
N TRP A 12 -7.89 16.36 -0.91
CA TRP A 12 -7.70 14.94 -1.18
C TRP A 12 -7.78 14.64 -2.68
N ASN A 13 -6.87 13.79 -3.16
CA ASN A 13 -6.98 13.22 -4.50
C ASN A 13 -7.80 11.92 -4.41
N MET A 14 -8.94 11.89 -5.11
CA MET A 14 -9.80 10.71 -5.18
C MET A 14 -9.39 9.82 -6.36
N LEU A 15 -9.14 8.54 -6.08
CA LEU A 15 -8.88 7.52 -7.09
C LEU A 15 -10.01 6.50 -7.04
N GLU A 16 -10.74 6.37 -8.14
CA GLU A 16 -11.84 5.42 -8.29
C GLU A 16 -11.53 4.47 -9.44
N GLY A 17 -11.71 3.16 -9.23
CA GLY A 17 -11.41 2.17 -10.26
C GLY A 17 -11.47 0.74 -9.77
N TYR A 18 -11.03 -0.17 -10.65
CA TYR A 18 -10.90 -1.58 -10.36
C TYR A 18 -9.45 -1.89 -10.04
N PHE A 19 -9.18 -2.25 -8.79
CA PHE A 19 -7.83 -2.52 -8.32
C PHE A 19 -7.65 -4.01 -8.02
N VAL A 20 -6.51 -4.58 -8.40
CA VAL A 20 -6.15 -5.97 -8.03
C VAL A 20 -5.86 -6.07 -6.54
N TYR A 21 -5.12 -5.09 -6.01
CA TYR A 21 -4.88 -4.91 -4.59
C TYR A 21 -4.59 -3.44 -4.29
N VAL A 22 -4.72 -3.09 -3.02
CA VAL A 22 -4.26 -1.84 -2.42
C VAL A 22 -3.43 -2.21 -1.19
N CYS A 23 -2.22 -1.68 -1.08
CA CYS A 23 -1.32 -1.91 0.03
C CYS A 23 -0.75 -0.57 0.51
N LEU A 24 -0.63 -0.40 1.83
CA LEU A 24 0.08 0.73 2.41
C LEU A 24 1.25 0.18 3.23
N THR A 25 2.43 0.73 3.00
CA THR A 25 3.64 0.30 3.71
C THR A 25 4.53 1.49 4.08
N SER A 26 5.13 1.43 5.27
CA SER A 26 6.28 2.25 5.68
C SER A 26 7.60 1.49 5.63
N LEU A 27 7.55 0.19 5.30
CA LEU A 27 8.68 -0.71 5.30
C LEU A 27 9.12 -1.06 3.88
N SER A 28 10.43 -1.26 3.73
CA SER A 28 11.00 -1.72 2.47
C SER A 28 10.69 -3.18 2.15
N HIS A 29 10.28 -3.96 3.14
CA HIS A 29 9.97 -5.38 3.00
C HIS A 29 8.56 -5.65 3.51
N LEU A 30 7.78 -6.46 2.79
CA LEU A 30 6.46 -6.94 3.24
C LEU A 30 6.55 -8.25 4.04
N GLY A 31 7.73 -8.87 4.04
CA GLY A 31 8.05 -10.12 4.71
C GLY A 31 9.57 -10.32 4.69
N SER A 32 10.07 -11.29 5.45
CA SER A 32 11.52 -11.53 5.57
C SER A 32 12.23 -11.78 4.23
N ASP A 33 11.52 -12.35 3.27
CA ASP A 33 11.95 -12.76 1.93
C ASP A 33 11.20 -12.01 0.82
N VAL A 34 10.55 -10.89 1.17
CA VAL A 34 9.72 -10.11 0.24
C VAL A 34 10.23 -8.66 0.17
N PRO A 35 11.37 -8.41 -0.51
CA PRO A 35 11.91 -7.07 -0.71
C PRO A 35 11.03 -6.30 -1.69
N TYR A 36 10.20 -5.40 -1.18
CA TYR A 36 9.11 -4.78 -1.94
C TYR A 36 9.44 -3.36 -2.40
N LEU A 37 9.87 -2.49 -1.48
CA LEU A 37 10.13 -1.10 -1.80
C LEU A 37 11.46 -0.61 -1.20
N PRO A 38 12.60 -0.85 -1.87
CA PRO A 38 13.93 -0.59 -1.31
C PRO A 38 14.21 0.86 -0.90
N CYS A 39 13.49 1.82 -1.49
CA CYS A 39 13.64 3.23 -1.16
C CYS A 39 12.96 3.60 0.17
N ALA A 40 12.00 2.82 0.65
CA ALA A 40 11.25 3.13 1.87
C ALA A 40 12.16 3.09 3.10
N ARG A 41 12.02 4.13 3.93
CA ARG A 41 12.75 4.29 5.19
C ARG A 41 11.77 4.33 6.35
N LEU A 42 12.20 3.76 7.48
CA LEU A 42 11.41 3.71 8.72
C LEU A 42 11.06 5.10 9.27
N ASP A 43 11.90 6.10 8.98
CA ASP A 43 11.76 7.49 9.42
C ASP A 43 11.11 8.40 8.36
N ASP A 44 10.62 7.84 7.25
CA ASP A 44 9.81 8.61 6.29
C ASP A 44 8.55 9.16 6.95
N GLU A 45 8.20 10.41 6.62
CA GLU A 45 7.05 11.11 7.21
C GLU A 45 5.69 10.74 6.57
N PHE A 46 5.69 9.74 5.68
CA PHE A 46 4.54 9.33 4.86
C PHE A 46 4.52 7.80 4.73
N LEU A 47 3.37 7.28 4.28
CA LEU A 47 3.25 5.88 3.85
C LEU A 47 3.38 5.81 2.33
N TYR A 48 3.83 4.69 1.81
CA TYR A 48 3.71 4.39 0.39
C TYR A 48 2.40 3.65 0.14
N LEU A 49 1.48 4.31 -0.57
CA LEU A 49 0.31 3.67 -1.16
C LEU A 49 0.75 2.99 -2.45
N THR A 50 0.55 1.69 -2.53
CA THR A 50 0.76 0.91 -3.75
C THR A 50 -0.52 0.22 -4.18
N TYR A 51 -0.75 0.20 -5.49
CA TYR A 51 -1.90 -0.49 -6.06
C TYR A 51 -1.62 -0.92 -7.49
N VAL A 52 -2.41 -1.88 -7.96
CA VAL A 52 -2.40 -2.30 -9.37
C VAL A 52 -3.76 -2.01 -9.97
N ASP A 53 -3.78 -1.11 -10.96
CA ASP A 53 -4.98 -0.79 -11.74
C ASP A 53 -5.25 -1.91 -12.75
N TRP A 54 -6.38 -2.60 -12.59
CA TRP A 54 -6.79 -3.70 -13.43
C TRP A 54 -6.88 -3.32 -14.90
N ASN A 55 -7.27 -2.07 -15.21
CA ASN A 55 -7.43 -1.60 -16.59
C ASN A 55 -6.10 -1.56 -17.36
N ASN A 56 -4.97 -1.48 -16.64
CA ASN A 56 -3.63 -1.42 -17.21
C ASN A 56 -2.95 -2.80 -17.27
N VAL A 57 -3.60 -3.84 -16.75
CA VAL A 57 -3.09 -5.22 -16.76
C VAL A 57 -3.60 -5.94 -18.01
N LYS A 58 -2.70 -6.42 -18.87
CA LYS A 58 -3.10 -7.13 -20.11
C LYS A 58 -3.51 -8.57 -19.85
N SER A 59 -2.97 -9.20 -18.81
CA SER A 59 -3.33 -10.57 -18.42
C SER A 59 -2.99 -10.88 -16.97
N ARG A 60 -3.67 -11.87 -16.38
CA ARG A 60 -3.31 -12.40 -15.04
C ARG A 60 -1.88 -12.95 -14.97
N PHE A 61 -1.31 -13.36 -16.11
CA PHE A 61 0.09 -13.80 -16.18
C PHE A 61 1.07 -12.64 -15.94
N GLU A 62 0.73 -11.40 -16.30
CA GLU A 62 1.58 -10.24 -15.99
C GLU A 62 1.63 -9.98 -14.48
N ILE A 63 0.52 -10.18 -13.77
CA ILE A 63 0.49 -10.09 -12.30
C ILE A 63 1.38 -11.16 -11.69
N ALA A 64 1.31 -12.41 -12.18
CA ALA A 64 2.18 -13.48 -11.70
C ALA A 64 3.66 -13.17 -11.93
N LYS A 65 4.02 -12.64 -13.12
CA LYS A 65 5.40 -12.19 -13.41
C LYS A 65 5.84 -11.04 -12.52
N MET A 66 4.95 -10.07 -12.25
CA MET A 66 5.21 -8.99 -11.30
C MET A 66 5.49 -9.57 -9.91
N MET A 67 4.68 -10.51 -9.41
CA MET A 67 4.91 -11.14 -8.10
C MET A 67 6.26 -11.88 -8.03
N LEU A 68 6.66 -12.58 -9.08
CA LEU A 68 7.98 -13.24 -9.16
C LEU A 68 9.14 -12.23 -9.15
N GLY A 69 8.94 -11.04 -9.72
CA GLY A 69 9.89 -9.93 -9.72
C GLY A 69 9.97 -9.17 -8.39
N ILE A 70 9.31 -9.63 -7.32
CA ILE A 70 9.47 -9.01 -6.00
C ILE A 70 10.87 -9.27 -5.45
N ASN A 71 11.35 -10.51 -5.53
CA ASN A 71 12.64 -10.92 -4.96
C ASN A 71 13.85 -10.08 -5.42
N ASP A 72 13.83 -9.58 -6.66
CA ASP A 72 14.89 -8.73 -7.23
C ASP A 72 14.45 -7.29 -7.47
N CYS A 73 13.28 -6.90 -6.97
CA CYS A 73 12.67 -5.58 -7.15
C CYS A 73 12.34 -5.20 -8.61
N SER A 74 12.42 -6.12 -9.57
CA SER A 74 12.04 -5.85 -10.97
C SER A 74 10.55 -5.57 -11.16
N HIS A 75 9.70 -5.98 -10.20
CA HIS A 75 8.27 -5.64 -10.17
C HIS A 75 7.99 -4.13 -10.23
N LEU A 76 8.94 -3.30 -9.76
CA LEU A 76 8.84 -1.84 -9.79
C LEU A 76 8.88 -1.24 -11.21
N THR A 77 9.24 -2.05 -12.23
CA THR A 77 9.31 -1.60 -13.63
C THR A 77 7.96 -1.67 -14.35
N TYR A 78 6.96 -2.35 -13.78
CA TYR A 78 5.66 -2.50 -14.41
C TYR A 78 4.82 -1.24 -14.24
N SER A 79 4.39 -0.63 -15.34
CA SER A 79 3.62 0.62 -15.33
C SER A 79 2.23 0.50 -14.71
N PHE A 80 1.66 -0.70 -14.60
CA PHE A 80 0.39 -0.92 -13.92
C PHE A 80 0.53 -0.95 -12.39
N LEU A 81 1.76 -1.05 -11.86
CA LEU A 81 2.03 -0.87 -10.43
C LEU A 81 2.26 0.61 -10.15
N GLN A 82 1.36 1.20 -9.38
CA GLN A 82 1.45 2.59 -8.96
C GLN A 82 1.98 2.66 -7.53
N ILE A 83 2.82 3.66 -7.26
CA ILE A 83 3.46 3.88 -5.96
C ILE A 83 3.40 5.37 -5.67
N ILE A 84 2.65 5.75 -4.63
CA ILE A 84 2.37 7.14 -4.30
C ILE A 84 2.67 7.37 -2.82
N PRO A 85 3.57 8.30 -2.45
CA PRO A 85 3.75 8.70 -1.06
C PRO A 85 2.51 9.49 -0.59
N VAL A 86 1.92 9.06 0.52
CA VAL A 86 0.69 9.62 1.07
C VAL A 86 0.84 9.98 2.56
N ARG A 87 0.30 11.14 2.94
CA ARG A 87 0.24 11.58 4.34
C ARG A 87 -1.01 11.11 5.07
N ALA A 88 -2.02 10.68 4.33
CA ALA A 88 -3.21 10.01 4.81
C ALA A 88 -3.82 9.26 3.64
N CYS A 89 -4.53 8.17 3.92
CA CYS A 89 -5.23 7.40 2.91
C CYS A 89 -6.55 6.90 3.48
N ARG A 90 -7.59 6.90 2.66
CA ARG A 90 -8.89 6.29 2.93
C ARG A 90 -9.19 5.34 1.78
N VAL A 91 -9.57 4.11 2.12
CA VAL A 91 -9.91 3.07 1.15
C VAL A 91 -11.31 2.58 1.46
N GLU A 92 -12.17 2.63 0.46
CA GLU A 92 -13.59 2.27 0.56
C GLU A 92 -13.93 1.30 -0.58
N PRO A 93 -14.53 0.13 -0.28
CA PRO A 93 -15.01 -0.74 -1.34
C PRO A 93 -16.29 -0.18 -1.96
N LEU A 94 -16.39 -0.21 -3.30
CA LEU A 94 -17.55 0.32 -4.02
C LEU A 94 -18.72 -0.67 -4.02
N GLY A 95 -19.96 -0.14 -3.95
CA GLY A 95 -21.17 -0.91 -4.25
C GLY A 95 -21.50 -2.06 -3.29
N ASN A 96 -21.28 -1.89 -1.99
CA ASN A 96 -21.43 -2.95 -0.97
C ASN A 96 -20.61 -4.21 -1.27
N SER A 97 -19.57 -4.11 -2.12
CA SER A 97 -18.59 -5.17 -2.23
C SER A 97 -17.90 -5.31 -0.88
N GLY A 98 -17.91 -6.52 -0.32
CA GLY A 98 -17.08 -6.80 0.84
C GLY A 98 -15.60 -6.69 0.48
N GLY A 99 -14.74 -6.87 1.47
CA GLY A 99 -13.31 -6.89 1.25
C GLY A 99 -12.60 -7.52 2.42
N TYR A 100 -11.47 -8.15 2.15
CA TYR A 100 -10.55 -8.61 3.19
C TYR A 100 -9.46 -7.56 3.36
N ILE A 101 -9.20 -7.21 4.61
CA ILE A 101 -8.14 -6.30 5.00
C ILE A 101 -7.26 -7.06 5.98
N ALA A 102 -5.96 -6.86 5.88
CA ALA A 102 -5.01 -7.29 6.89
C ALA A 102 -4.16 -6.10 7.32
N ILE A 103 -3.90 -5.99 8.62
CA ILE A 103 -2.96 -5.02 9.18
C ILE A 103 -1.83 -5.83 9.83
N ASP A 104 -0.59 -5.60 9.39
CA ASP A 104 0.59 -6.35 9.83
C ASP A 104 0.45 -7.89 9.72
N GLY A 105 -0.35 -8.34 8.74
CA GLY A 105 -0.64 -9.76 8.50
C GLY A 105 -1.87 -10.30 9.25
N GLU A 106 -2.39 -9.58 10.23
CA GLU A 106 -3.58 -9.98 10.99
C GLU A 106 -4.87 -9.58 10.26
N PRO A 107 -5.80 -10.52 10.01
CA PRO A 107 -7.03 -10.23 9.30
C PRO A 107 -7.96 -9.34 10.13
N ILE A 108 -8.53 -8.33 9.48
CA ILE A 108 -9.60 -7.50 10.03
C ILE A 108 -10.94 -7.94 9.42
N THR A 109 -12.00 -7.86 10.21
CA THR A 109 -13.37 -8.22 9.81
C THR A 109 -13.78 -7.60 8.47
N SER A 110 -14.41 -8.43 7.64
CA SER A 110 -14.79 -8.10 6.26
C SER A 110 -15.80 -6.96 6.16
N GLY A 111 -15.64 -6.12 5.13
CA GLY A 111 -16.63 -5.10 4.72
C GLY A 111 -16.41 -3.69 5.25
N SER A 112 -15.27 -3.41 5.88
CA SER A 112 -15.02 -2.10 6.48
C SER A 112 -14.17 -1.23 5.56
N ALA A 113 -14.68 -0.06 5.17
CA ALA A 113 -13.80 1.03 4.76
C ALA A 113 -12.78 1.29 5.88
N PHE A 114 -11.55 1.65 5.51
CA PHE A 114 -10.53 2.00 6.49
C PHE A 114 -9.84 3.30 6.11
N GLN A 115 -9.24 3.91 7.11
CA GLN A 115 -8.48 5.13 6.93
C GLN A 115 -7.25 5.11 7.82
N VAL A 116 -6.13 5.60 7.29
CA VAL A 116 -4.81 5.52 7.93
C VAL A 116 -4.07 6.83 7.80
N MET A 117 -3.31 7.17 8.85
CA MET A 117 -2.43 8.32 8.90
C MET A 117 -1.17 7.91 9.70
N PRO A 118 0.04 8.16 9.18
CA PRO A 118 1.27 7.86 9.90
C PRO A 118 1.43 8.81 11.10
N THR A 119 1.84 8.25 12.24
CA THR A 119 2.22 9.01 13.44
C THR A 119 3.73 9.00 13.60
N ARG A 120 4.31 10.16 13.92
CA ARG A 120 5.76 10.36 13.89
C ARG A 120 6.42 10.03 15.22
N HIS A 121 7.61 9.45 15.16
CA HIS A 121 8.51 9.24 16.31
C HIS A 121 7.86 8.54 17.51
N CYS A 122 6.89 7.65 17.26
CA CYS A 122 6.15 6.97 18.32
C CYS A 122 6.89 5.77 18.91
N ALA A 123 8.00 5.34 18.30
CA ALA A 123 8.80 4.22 18.74
C ALA A 123 10.29 4.45 18.43
N THR A 124 11.15 3.80 19.22
CA THR A 124 12.58 3.71 18.94
C THR A 124 12.91 2.27 18.56
N VAL A 125 13.52 2.10 17.39
CA VAL A 125 13.93 0.80 16.87
C VAL A 125 15.45 0.73 16.80
N ILE A 126 16.04 -0.37 17.28
CA ILE A 126 17.48 -0.61 17.20
C ILE A 126 17.76 -1.42 15.93
N GLY A 127 18.37 -0.78 14.95
CA GLY A 127 18.81 -1.42 13.70
C GLY A 127 20.32 -1.60 13.65
N ARG A 128 20.79 -2.53 12.82
CA ARG A 128 22.23 -2.63 12.48
C ARG A 128 22.56 -1.62 11.38
N ASN A 129 23.58 -0.79 11.60
CA ASN A 129 24.11 0.07 10.55
C ASN A 129 24.98 -0.76 9.61
N ARG A 130 24.39 -1.31 8.55
CA ARG A 130 25.14 -1.88 7.42
C ARG A 130 25.24 -0.81 6.34
N ARG A 131 26.37 -0.10 6.32
CA ARG A 131 26.78 0.64 5.12
C ARG A 131 27.14 -0.41 4.07
N CYS A 132 26.33 -0.53 3.03
CA CYS A 132 26.75 -1.17 1.78
C CYS A 132 27.60 -0.18 1.00
#